data_AF-A0A4P6UWK0-F1
#
_entry.id   AF-A0A4P6UWK0-F1
#
_cell.length_a   1.000
_cell.length_b   1.000
_cell.length_c   1.000
_cell.angle_alpha   90.00
_cell.angle_beta   90.00
_cell.angle_gamma   90.00
#
_symmetry.space_group_name_H-M   'P 1'
#
loop_
_entity.id
_entity.type
_entity.pdbx_description
1 polymer ?
#
loop_
_entity_poly.entity_id
_entity_poly.type
_entity_poly.pdbx_seq_one_letter_code
_entity_poly.pdbx_strand_id
1 'polypeptide(L)'
;MVNSRFKFRAWFNLKNKMVESENLAFQYEGDEENPLTFAFDKADIDENGNEKGTMCFILMQFTGLYDKNGKEIYEGDIVSYFGLKYEVLFKNGAFGWMEDGEFYSFNEMARSEFNKFEIIGNVPVSC
;
A
#
# COMPACT_ATOMS: atom_id res chain seq x y z
N MET A 1 -0.66 -14.06 -20.33
CA MET A 1 -0.27 -14.01 -18.91
C MET A 1 -0.33 -12.55 -18.50
N VAL A 2 -1.30 -12.16 -17.66
CA VAL A 2 -1.31 -10.81 -17.10
C VAL A 2 -0.20 -10.78 -16.04
N ASN A 3 0.76 -9.87 -16.18
CA ASN A 3 1.88 -9.77 -15.26
C ASN A 3 1.36 -9.32 -13.87
N SER A 4 1.11 -10.28 -12.96
CA SER A 4 0.36 -10.08 -11.71
C SER A 4 1.16 -9.45 -10.56
N ARG A 5 2.31 -8.81 -10.85
CA ARG A 5 3.22 -8.23 -9.84
C ARG A 5 3.06 -6.72 -9.65
N PHE A 6 2.40 -6.04 -10.57
CA PHE A 6 2.09 -4.60 -10.45
C PHE A 6 0.65 -4.43 -9.99
N LYS A 7 0.42 -4.72 -8.71
CA LYS A 7 -0.85 -4.49 -8.02
C LYS A 7 -0.66 -3.43 -6.96
N PHE A 8 -1.67 -2.60 -6.80
CA PHE A 8 -1.68 -1.54 -5.79
C PHE A 8 -3.01 -1.58 -5.06
N ARG A 9 -3.02 -1.13 -3.81
CA ARG A 9 -4.23 -0.74 -3.10
C ARG A 9 -4.02 0.68 -2.57
N ALA A 10 -5.09 1.41 -2.30
CA ALA A 10 -4.98 2.77 -1.79
C ALA A 10 -5.85 2.99 -0.55
N TRP A 11 -5.26 3.56 0.51
CA TRP A 11 -6.05 4.10 1.61
C TRP A 11 -6.63 5.44 1.18
N PHE A 12 -7.96 5.54 1.17
CA PHE A 12 -8.66 6.79 0.95
C PHE A 12 -9.07 7.40 2.29
N ASN A 13 -8.36 8.45 2.70
CA ASN A 13 -8.50 9.05 4.03
C ASN A 13 -9.89 9.68 4.28
N LEU A 14 -10.48 10.41 3.32
CA LEU A 14 -11.76 11.11 3.52
C LEU A 14 -12.91 10.15 3.82
N LYS A 15 -12.87 8.94 3.24
CA LYS A 15 -13.91 7.92 3.41
C LYS A 15 -13.47 6.78 4.33
N ASN A 16 -12.26 6.86 4.91
CA ASN A 16 -11.65 5.82 5.73
C ASN A 16 -11.82 4.41 5.14
N LYS A 17 -11.53 4.26 3.85
CA LYS A 17 -11.76 3.01 3.12
C LYS A 17 -10.54 2.58 2.33
N MET A 18 -10.41 1.27 2.18
CA MET A 18 -9.44 0.66 1.29
C MET A 18 -10.01 0.53 -0.11
N VAL A 19 -9.22 0.92 -1.11
CA VAL A 19 -9.57 0.82 -2.52
C VAL A 19 -8.64 -0.20 -3.16
N GLU A 20 -9.24 -1.29 -3.63
CA GLU A 20 -8.53 -2.43 -4.21
C GLU A 20 -8.00 -2.13 -5.62
N SER A 21 -7.01 -2.91 -6.05
CA SER A 21 -6.29 -2.71 -7.32
C SER A 21 -7.18 -2.63 -8.55
N GLU A 22 -8.26 -3.40 -8.58
CA GLU A 22 -9.21 -3.44 -9.71
C GLU A 22 -10.03 -2.16 -9.85
N ASN A 23 -10.11 -1.38 -8.77
CA ASN A 23 -10.83 -0.12 -8.76
C ASN A 23 -9.90 1.07 -8.99
N LEU A 24 -8.57 0.91 -8.87
CA LEU A 24 -7.59 1.98 -9.10
C LEU A 24 -7.47 2.35 -10.57
N ALA A 25 -7.68 3.64 -10.88
CA ALA A 25 -7.36 4.24 -12.17
C ALA A 25 -6.20 5.24 -12.02
N PHE A 26 -5.18 5.06 -12.85
CA PHE A 26 -4.08 6.02 -12.99
C PHE A 26 -4.39 6.89 -14.20
N GLN A 27 -4.56 8.19 -13.97
CA GLN A 27 -4.82 9.15 -15.05
C GLN A 27 -3.64 10.10 -15.18
N TYR A 28 -3.26 10.36 -16.43
CA TYR A 28 -2.27 11.37 -16.76
C TYR A 28 -3.03 12.67 -17.03
N GLU A 29 -3.32 13.42 -15.97
CA GLU A 29 -3.95 14.75 -16.05
C GLU A 29 -3.19 15.77 -15.19
N GLY A 30 -1.89 15.55 -15.00
CA GLY A 30 -1.05 16.45 -14.21
C GLY A 30 -0.62 17.70 -14.95
N ASP A 31 -0.36 18.77 -14.20
CA ASP A 31 0.41 19.93 -14.67
C ASP A 31 1.93 19.63 -14.64
N GLU A 32 2.77 20.59 -15.04
CA GLU A 32 4.23 20.43 -15.05
C GLU A 32 4.83 20.12 -13.65
N GLU A 33 4.11 20.40 -12.56
CA GLU A 33 4.57 20.17 -11.18
C GLU A 33 4.08 18.85 -10.60
N ASN A 34 2.90 18.37 -10.99
CA ASN A 34 2.31 17.12 -10.52
C ASN A 34 1.77 16.26 -11.68
N PRO A 35 2.64 15.59 -12.46
CA PRO A 35 2.28 14.88 -13.68
C PRO A 35 1.34 13.68 -13.50
N LEU A 36 1.06 13.26 -12.26
CA LEU A 36 0.22 12.10 -11.92
C LEU A 36 -0.83 12.48 -10.88
N THR A 37 -2.11 12.42 -11.27
CA THR A 37 -3.27 12.57 -10.38
C THR A 37 -4.02 11.24 -10.28
N PHE A 38 -4.34 10.82 -9.06
CA PHE A 38 -5.16 9.62 -8.81
C PHE A 38 -6.64 10.02 -8.93
N ALA A 39 -7.30 9.61 -10.01
CA ALA A 39 -8.69 9.97 -10.25
C ALA A 39 -9.61 8.86 -9.75
N PHE A 40 -10.38 9.17 -8.71
CA PHE A 40 -11.64 8.50 -8.41
C PHE A 40 -12.76 9.52 -8.45
N ASP A 41 -13.71 9.26 -9.35
CA ASP A 41 -15.06 9.83 -9.42
C ASP A 41 -15.23 11.24 -8.84
N LYS A 42 -14.76 12.24 -9.59
CA LYS A 42 -14.80 13.69 -9.30
C LYS A 42 -14.16 14.07 -7.95
N ALA A 43 -13.52 15.23 -7.89
CA ALA A 43 -13.28 15.88 -6.60
C ALA A 43 -14.59 15.81 -5.79
N ASP A 44 -14.52 15.47 -4.49
CA ASP A 44 -15.65 15.64 -3.59
C ASP A 44 -15.88 17.16 -3.51
N ILE A 45 -16.63 17.67 -4.48
CA ILE A 45 -16.97 19.08 -4.63
C ILE A 45 -18.16 19.30 -3.70
N ASP A 46 -18.04 20.24 -2.77
CA ASP A 46 -19.16 20.60 -1.91
C ASP A 46 -20.32 21.18 -2.74
N GLU A 47 -21.47 21.41 -2.11
CA GLU A 47 -22.65 22.02 -2.76
C GLU A 47 -22.38 23.41 -3.37
N ASN A 48 -21.24 24.03 -3.04
CA ASN A 48 -20.83 25.36 -3.47
C ASN A 48 -19.73 25.34 -4.53
N GLY A 49 -19.25 24.18 -4.98
CA GLY A 49 -18.19 24.10 -5.97
C GLY A 49 -16.76 24.06 -5.41
N ASN A 50 -16.58 23.99 -4.09
CA ASN A 50 -15.24 23.96 -3.48
C ASN A 50 -14.73 22.52 -3.33
N GLU A 51 -13.43 22.33 -3.55
CA GLU A 51 -12.75 21.07 -3.25
C GLU A 51 -12.78 20.81 -1.74
N LYS A 52 -13.43 19.71 -1.34
CA LYS A 52 -13.59 19.35 0.07
C LYS A 52 -12.33 18.67 0.60
N GLY A 53 -11.33 19.50 0.91
CA GLY A 53 -10.05 19.06 1.46
C GLY A 53 -9.15 18.38 0.43
N THR A 54 -7.84 18.43 0.67
CA THR A 54 -6.87 17.72 -0.17
C THR A 54 -7.19 16.23 -0.12
N MET A 55 -7.71 15.69 -1.22
CA MET A 55 -7.98 14.27 -1.37
C MET A 55 -6.66 13.52 -1.19
N CYS A 56 -6.52 12.74 -0.12
CA CYS A 56 -5.28 12.02 0.11
C CYS A 56 -5.45 10.52 -0.07
N PHE A 57 -4.72 10.01 -1.06
CA PHE A 57 -4.53 8.59 -1.28
C PHE A 57 -3.13 8.20 -0.86
N ILE A 58 -3.05 7.13 -0.09
CA ILE A 58 -1.78 6.48 0.20
C ILE A 58 -1.77 5.18 -0.56
N LEU A 59 -0.98 5.18 -1.63
CA LEU A 59 -0.77 4.01 -2.47
C LEU A 59 0.13 3.02 -1.73
N MET A 60 -0.22 1.74 -1.76
CA MET A 60 0.54 0.65 -1.19
C MET A 60 0.76 -0.42 -2.26
N GLN A 61 2.02 -0.78 -2.51
CA GLN A 61 2.36 -1.74 -3.54
C GLN A 61 2.29 -3.19 -3.02
N PHE A 62 1.82 -4.11 -3.85
CA PHE A 62 1.92 -5.53 -3.60
C PHE A 62 3.38 -5.99 -3.63
N THR A 63 3.80 -6.72 -2.60
CA THR A 63 5.19 -7.23 -2.46
C THR A 63 5.52 -8.36 -3.43
N GLY A 64 4.51 -9.03 -4.00
CA GLY A 64 4.68 -10.29 -4.73
C GLY A 64 4.63 -11.55 -3.85
N LEU A 65 4.38 -11.39 -2.54
CA LEU A 65 4.41 -12.46 -1.54
C LEU A 65 3.03 -12.64 -0.89
N TYR A 66 2.79 -13.85 -0.37
CA TYR A 66 1.57 -14.21 0.33
C TYR A 66 1.91 -14.63 1.75
N ASP A 67 1.02 -14.31 2.70
CA ASP A 67 1.11 -14.80 4.07
C ASP A 67 0.67 -16.27 4.18
N LYS A 68 0.70 -16.84 5.39
CA LYS A 68 0.34 -18.24 5.65
C LYS A 68 -1.10 -18.60 5.28
N ASN A 69 -1.99 -17.60 5.19
CA ASN A 69 -3.40 -17.77 4.85
C ASN A 69 -3.66 -17.54 3.35
N GLY A 70 -2.62 -17.33 2.55
CA GLY A 70 -2.72 -17.05 1.12
C GLY A 70 -3.18 -15.61 0.82
N LYS A 71 -3.11 -14.70 1.79
CA LYS A 71 -3.43 -13.28 1.59
C LYS A 71 -2.19 -12.55 1.06
N GLU A 72 -2.41 -11.71 0.05
CA GLU A 72 -1.36 -10.86 -0.53
C GLU A 72 -0.83 -9.86 0.50
N ILE A 73 0.50 -9.77 0.61
CA ILE A 73 1.19 -8.82 1.48
C ILE A 73 1.50 -7.56 0.67
N TYR A 74 1.05 -6.41 1.18
CA TYR A 74 1.28 -5.09 0.61
C TYR A 74 2.17 -4.25 1.55
N GLU A 75 2.76 -3.18 1.00
CA GLU A 75 3.31 -2.10 1.81
C GLU A 75 2.27 -1.59 2.84
N GLY A 76 2.74 -1.23 4.04
CA GLY A 76 1.91 -0.80 5.16
C GLY A 76 1.14 -1.91 5.89
N ASP A 77 1.19 -3.17 5.44
CA ASP A 77 0.65 -4.28 6.24
C ASP A 77 1.43 -4.46 7.53
N ILE A 78 0.72 -4.79 8.61
CA ILE A 78 1.29 -5.30 9.85
C ILE A 78 1.29 -6.82 9.77
N VAL A 79 2.48 -7.41 9.72
CA VAL A 79 2.69 -8.86 9.73
C VAL A 79 3.11 -9.32 11.12
N SER A 80 2.51 -10.41 11.58
CA SER A 80 3.02 -11.16 12.72
C SER A 80 4.01 -12.22 12.24
N TYR A 81 5.21 -12.21 12.81
CA TYR A 81 6.25 -13.20 12.57
C TYR A 81 6.79 -13.69 13.91
N PHE A 82 6.55 -14.96 14.23
CA PHE A 82 6.87 -15.55 15.55
C PHE A 82 6.32 -14.75 16.75
N GLY A 83 5.15 -14.12 16.60
CA GLY A 83 4.50 -13.33 17.66
C GLY A 83 5.00 -11.88 17.78
N LEU A 84 6.08 -11.53 17.09
CA LEU A 84 6.51 -10.14 16.90
C LEU A 84 5.70 -9.51 15.76
N LYS A 85 5.58 -8.18 15.77
CA LYS A 85 4.76 -7.41 14.83
C LYS A 85 5.64 -6.43 14.08
N TYR A 86 5.57 -6.47 12.76
CA TYR A 86 6.37 -5.61 11.89
C TYR A 86 5.49 -4.96 10.84
N GLU A 87 5.77 -3.69 10.55
CA GLU A 87 5.21 -3.00 9.40
C GLU A 87 6.05 -3.32 8.15
N VAL A 88 5.37 -3.65 7.05
CA VAL A 88 6.00 -3.87 5.76
C VAL A 88 6.28 -2.54 5.08
N LEU A 89 7.54 -2.30 4.75
CA LEU A 89 8.03 -1.04 4.16
C LEU A 89 8.74 -1.32 2.84
N PHE A 90 8.72 -0.33 1.92
CA PHE A 90 9.63 -0.30 0.78
C PHE A 90 10.80 0.66 1.07
N LYS A 91 12.02 0.11 1.16
CA LYS A 91 13.23 0.89 1.45
C LYS A 91 14.43 0.32 0.72
N ASN A 92 15.32 1.19 0.23
CA ASN A 92 16.53 0.79 -0.49
C ASN A 92 16.29 -0.18 -1.66
N GLY A 93 15.15 -0.06 -2.35
CA GLY A 93 14.79 -0.90 -3.49
C GLY A 93 14.26 -2.29 -3.14
N ALA A 94 13.92 -2.56 -1.88
CA ALA A 94 13.36 -3.84 -1.45
C ALA A 94 12.21 -3.66 -0.45
N PHE A 95 11.37 -4.68 -0.35
CA PHE A 95 10.39 -4.81 0.73
C PHE A 95 11.04 -5.44 1.96
N GLY A 96 10.62 -5.01 3.15
CA GLY A 96 11.21 -5.48 4.40
C GLY A 96 10.55 -4.83 5.61
N TRP A 97 11.20 -4.90 6.75
CA TRP A 97 10.82 -4.15 7.95
C TRP A 97 12.04 -3.53 8.64
N MET A 98 11.78 -2.61 9.56
CA MET A 98 12.79 -2.08 10.47
C MET A 98 12.77 -2.87 11.79
N GLU A 99 13.93 -3.23 12.30
CA GLU A 99 14.09 -3.82 13.64
C GLU A 99 15.41 -3.30 14.23
N ASP A 100 15.37 -2.77 15.46
CA ASP A 100 16.52 -2.20 16.17
C ASP A 100 17.35 -1.18 15.37
N GLY A 101 16.69 -0.39 14.51
CA GLY A 101 17.32 0.65 13.69
C GLY A 101 17.90 0.15 12.36
N GLU A 102 17.87 -1.16 12.11
CA GLU A 102 18.35 -1.80 10.89
C GLU A 102 17.19 -2.20 9.98
N PHE A 103 17.45 -2.26 8.67
CA PHE A 103 16.46 -2.68 7.68
C PHE A 103 16.69 -4.13 7.26
N TYR A 104 15.69 -4.98 7.47
CA TYR A 104 15.72 -6.40 7.12
C TYR A 104 14.93 -6.66 5.84
N SER A 105 15.64 -6.97 4.77
CA SER A 105 15.07 -7.16 3.44
C SER A 105 14.45 -8.55 3.28
N PHE A 106 13.27 -8.62 2.67
CA PHE A 106 12.65 -9.89 2.26
C PHE A 106 13.49 -10.66 1.24
N ASN A 107 14.37 -9.97 0.49
CA ASN A 107 15.27 -10.64 -0.45
C ASN A 107 16.34 -11.49 0.26
N GLU A 108 16.60 -11.23 1.53
CA GLU A 108 17.56 -11.97 2.35
C GLU A 108 16.90 -13.17 3.07
N MET A 109 15.58 -13.30 2.96
CA MET A 109 14.80 -14.36 3.59
C MET A 109 14.54 -15.52 2.61
N ALA A 110 14.58 -16.74 3.13
CA ALA A 110 14.13 -17.90 2.36
C ALA A 110 12.61 -17.80 2.11
N ARG A 111 12.14 -18.22 0.93
CA ARG A 111 10.70 -18.19 0.61
C ARG A 111 9.82 -18.96 1.60
N SER A 112 10.37 -19.99 2.25
CA SER A 112 9.68 -20.75 3.29
C SER A 112 9.32 -19.93 4.53
N GLU A 113 9.99 -18.80 4.75
CA GLU A 113 9.75 -17.94 5.91
C GLU A 113 8.40 -17.21 5.80
N PHE A 114 7.94 -16.88 4.59
CA PHE A 114 6.66 -16.18 4.39
C PHE A 114 5.44 -17.02 4.79
N ASN A 115 5.56 -18.36 4.79
CA ASN A 115 4.53 -19.25 5.32
C ASN A 115 4.35 -19.15 6.84
N LYS A 116 5.20 -18.37 7.52
CA LYS A 116 5.12 -18.10 8.96
C LYS A 116 4.50 -16.73 9.24
N PHE A 117 4.29 -15.92 8.20
CA PHE A 117 3.74 -14.58 8.34
C PHE A 117 2.22 -14.68 8.43
N GLU A 118 1.63 -13.80 9.22
CA GLU A 118 0.19 -13.57 9.24
C GLU A 118 -0.08 -12.07 9.19
N ILE A 119 -0.84 -11.62 8.19
CA ILE A 119 -1.28 -10.22 8.17
C ILE A 119 -2.33 -10.04 9.27
N ILE A 120 -2.05 -9.14 10.21
CA ILE A 120 -2.92 -8.86 11.37
C ILE A 120 -3.53 -7.45 11.35
N GLY A 121 -3.19 -6.65 10.33
CA GLY A 121 -3.71 -5.31 10.14
C GLY A 121 -2.91 -4.56 9.09
N ASN A 122 -3.16 -3.27 8.94
CA ASN A 122 -2.35 -2.35 8.15
C ASN A 122 -2.35 -0.99 8.83
N VAL A 123 -1.29 -0.20 8.62
CA VAL A 123 -1.22 1.20 9.07
C VAL A 123 -1.59 2.08 7.89
N PRO A 124 -2.78 2.70 7.89
CA PRO A 124 -3.01 3.83 7.02
C PRO A 124 -2.22 5.01 7.59
N VAL A 125 -1.16 5.42 6.89
CA VAL A 125 -0.46 6.66 7.25
C VAL A 125 -1.46 7.82 7.14
N SER A 126 -1.36 8.85 7.98
CA SER A 126 -2.16 10.07 7.80
C SER A 126 -1.40 11.02 6.87
N CYS A 127 -2.13 11.62 5.95
CA CYS A 127 -1.79 12.92 5.41
C CYS A 127 -2.33 13.97 6.39
#